data_AF-A0A1F6F370-F1
#
_entry.id   AF-A0A1F6F370-F1
#
_cell.length_a   1.000
_cell.length_b   1.000
_cell.length_c   1.000
_cell.angle_alpha   90.00
_cell.angle_beta   90.00
_cell.angle_gamma   90.00
#
_symmetry.space_group_name_H-M   'P 1'
#
loop_
_entity.id
_entity.type
_entity.pdbx_description
1 polymer ?
#
loop_
_entity_poly.entity_id
_entity_poly.type
_entity_poly.pdbx_seq_one_letter_code
_entity_poly.pdbx_strand_id
1 'polypeptide(L)'
;MGSIPPLSANGSASVSPSQTTTYTYSGQYRLFGFPTDSFSCSAVVTVGGAASCTAQYYCSGNDLYYRESSCTTRFIERCSYLCSGGACVPAPVPTGDITVSPALVRLGETTKVTWVTANVTSCTVTAGNGDSWSGLSSPAGGQTTRQIVTATIYTLSCTGPGGNLTDTATVNILPVFQEI
;
A
#
# COMPACT_ATOMS: atom_id res chain seq x y z
N MET A 1 40.48 14.00 24.17
CA MET A 1 41.17 12.68 24.08
C MET A 1 41.54 12.27 25.49
N GLY A 2 40.70 11.47 26.15
CA GLY A 2 41.02 10.91 27.47
C GLY A 2 41.79 9.62 27.27
N SER A 3 43.04 9.55 27.72
CA SER A 3 43.85 8.33 27.66
C SER A 3 43.33 7.32 28.69
N ILE A 4 42.84 6.17 28.21
CA ILE A 4 42.46 5.05 29.07
C ILE A 4 43.77 4.35 29.51
N PRO A 5 43.94 4.06 30.82
CA PRO A 5 45.14 3.40 31.31
C PRO A 5 45.27 1.97 30.74
N PRO A 6 46.51 1.45 30.58
CA PRO A 6 46.74 0.09 30.10
C PRO A 6 46.10 -0.94 31.04
N LEU A 7 45.44 -1.95 30.46
CA LEU A 7 44.82 -3.05 31.20
C LEU A 7 45.89 -3.98 31.79
N SER A 8 45.59 -4.67 32.89
CA SER A 8 46.45 -5.75 33.40
C SER A 8 46.15 -7.08 32.70
N ALA A 9 47.03 -8.07 32.82
CA ALA A 9 46.91 -9.39 32.18
C ALA A 9 45.56 -10.11 32.41
N ASN A 10 44.85 -9.77 33.49
CA ASN A 10 43.56 -10.34 33.89
C ASN A 10 42.49 -9.26 34.17
N GLY A 11 42.69 -8.02 33.72
CA GLY A 11 41.78 -6.90 34.02
C GLY A 11 40.66 -6.77 32.99
N SER A 12 39.42 -6.58 33.46
CA SER A 12 38.30 -6.07 32.64
C SER A 12 38.04 -4.60 33.00
N ALA A 13 37.79 -3.77 31.99
CA ALA A 13 37.37 -2.38 32.19
C ALA A 13 36.00 -2.15 31.54
N SER A 14 35.10 -1.54 32.29
CA SER A 14 33.76 -1.14 31.84
C SER A 14 33.79 0.32 31.41
N VAL A 15 33.34 0.64 30.20
CA VAL A 15 33.18 2.03 29.73
C VAL A 15 31.77 2.27 29.18
N SER A 16 31.28 3.50 29.31
CA SER A 16 29.98 3.93 28.76
C SER A 16 30.06 4.17 27.24
N PRO A 17 29.04 3.80 26.44
CA PRO A 17 29.20 3.72 24.99
C PRO A 17 28.85 5.04 24.30
N SER A 18 29.84 5.71 23.72
CA SER A 18 29.60 6.69 22.64
C SER A 18 30.77 6.84 21.65
N GLN A 19 31.93 6.24 21.91
CA GLN A 19 33.11 6.38 21.05
C GLN A 19 33.79 5.03 20.78
N THR A 20 34.32 4.88 19.57
CA THR A 20 35.18 3.74 19.19
C THR A 20 36.42 3.76 20.07
N THR A 21 36.63 2.70 20.83
CA THR A 21 37.74 2.62 21.79
C THR A 21 38.63 1.44 21.43
N THR A 22 39.93 1.71 21.29
CA THR A 22 40.94 0.67 21.07
C THR A 22 41.60 0.32 22.40
N TYR A 23 41.58 -0.95 22.76
CA TYR A 23 42.26 -1.48 23.95
C TYR A 23 43.56 -2.12 23.52
N THR A 24 44.68 -1.70 24.09
CA THR A 24 46.00 -2.28 23.81
C THR A 24 46.60 -2.80 25.11
N TYR A 25 46.91 -4.09 25.14
CA TYR A 25 47.67 -4.73 26.20
C TYR A 25 49.09 -5.02 25.67
N SER A 26 50.09 -4.45 26.31
CA SER A 26 51.50 -4.65 25.91
C SER A 26 52.38 -4.90 27.12
N GLY A 27 53.35 -5.80 26.96
CA GLY A 27 54.32 -6.13 28.00
C GLY A 27 55.65 -6.60 27.41
N GLN A 28 56.63 -6.83 28.28
CA GLN A 28 57.93 -7.38 27.90
C GLN A 28 58.16 -8.70 28.63
N TYR A 29 58.80 -9.66 27.97
CA TYR A 29 59.19 -10.93 28.58
C TYR A 29 60.65 -11.25 28.25
N ARG A 30 61.29 -11.99 29.15
CA ARG A 30 62.62 -12.57 28.94
C ARG A 30 62.56 -14.06 29.19
N LEU A 31 63.00 -14.83 28.21
CA LEU A 31 63.38 -16.24 28.37
C LEU A 31 64.87 -16.30 28.70
N PHE A 32 65.25 -17.13 29.66
CA PHE A 32 66.64 -17.24 30.10
C PHE A 32 67.59 -17.49 28.91
N GLY A 33 68.52 -16.57 28.68
CA GLY A 33 69.52 -16.64 27.61
C GLY A 33 69.24 -15.81 26.35
N PHE A 34 68.09 -15.12 26.26
CA PHE A 34 67.70 -14.32 25.08
C PHE A 34 67.47 -12.83 25.42
N PRO A 35 67.57 -11.90 24.43
CA PRO A 35 67.25 -10.49 24.62
C PRO A 35 65.77 -10.29 25.03
N THR A 36 65.47 -9.16 25.70
CA THR A 36 64.09 -8.78 26.05
C THR A 36 63.27 -8.64 24.78
N ASP A 37 62.19 -9.41 24.66
CA ASP A 37 61.21 -9.25 23.59
C ASP A 37 59.90 -8.68 24.15
N SER A 38 59.20 -7.91 23.33
CA SER A 38 57.92 -7.30 23.68
C SER A 38 56.77 -7.98 22.97
N PHE A 39 55.63 -8.09 23.65
CA PHE A 39 54.37 -8.46 23.03
C PHE A 39 53.38 -7.31 23.15
N SER A 40 52.54 -7.15 22.13
CA SER A 40 51.41 -6.24 22.15
C SER A 40 50.22 -6.90 21.48
N CYS A 41 49.08 -6.93 22.17
CA CYS A 41 47.80 -7.35 21.64
C CYS A 41 46.83 -6.19 21.74
N SER A 42 46.17 -5.83 20.65
CA SER A 42 45.14 -4.79 20.65
C SER A 42 43.80 -5.35 20.17
N ALA A 43 42.71 -4.97 20.84
CA ALA A 43 41.34 -5.24 20.43
C ALA A 43 40.60 -3.91 20.26
N VAL A 44 40.00 -3.69 19.09
CA VAL A 44 39.19 -2.50 18.82
C VAL A 44 37.73 -2.84 19.09
N VAL A 45 37.11 -2.13 20.03
CA VAL A 45 35.66 -2.20 20.22
C VAL A 45 35.06 -1.00 19.51
N THR A 46 34.61 -1.24 18.29
CA THR A 46 33.81 -0.28 17.53
C THR A 46 32.39 -0.36 18.05
N VAL A 47 32.00 0.62 18.89
CA VAL A 47 30.58 0.91 19.04
C VAL A 47 30.17 1.50 17.68
N GLY A 48 29.53 0.69 16.84
CA GLY A 48 29.03 1.13 15.53
C GLY A 48 28.34 2.46 15.75
N GLY A 49 28.83 3.50 15.07
CA GLY A 49 28.42 4.89 15.30
C GLY A 49 26.91 4.94 15.42
N ALA A 50 26.42 5.68 16.43
CA ALA A 50 25.00 5.85 16.71
C ALA A 50 24.24 5.80 15.38
N ALA A 51 23.43 4.75 15.17
CA ALA A 51 22.70 4.59 13.93
C ALA A 51 22.09 5.96 13.63
N SER A 52 22.62 6.66 12.62
CA SER A 52 22.33 8.07 12.46
C SER A 52 20.90 8.13 12.00
N CYS A 53 19.99 8.29 12.95
CA CYS A 53 18.57 8.33 12.68
C CYS A 53 18.35 9.50 11.73
N THR A 54 18.04 9.19 10.48
CA THR A 54 17.59 10.19 9.52
C THR A 54 16.12 10.45 9.79
N ALA A 55 15.70 11.70 9.69
CA ALA A 55 14.30 12.02 9.79
C ALA A 55 13.56 11.46 8.58
N GLN A 56 12.57 10.59 8.79
CA GLN A 56 11.80 10.00 7.70
C GLN A 56 10.43 9.52 8.15
N TYR A 57 9.49 9.51 7.22
CA TYR A 57 8.28 8.73 7.36
C TYR A 57 8.57 7.26 7.09
N TYR A 58 7.94 6.38 7.86
CA TYR A 58 8.06 4.94 7.66
C TYR A 58 6.78 4.25 8.13
N CYS A 59 6.57 3.04 7.60
CA CYS A 59 5.42 2.22 7.92
C CYS A 59 5.77 1.21 9.01
N SER A 60 4.91 1.08 10.00
CA SER A 60 4.96 0.00 10.98
C SER A 60 3.62 -0.72 10.96
N GLY A 61 3.55 -1.85 10.24
CA GLY A 61 2.28 -2.49 9.92
C GLY A 61 1.44 -1.58 9.00
N ASN A 62 0.19 -1.31 9.39
CA ASN A 62 -0.71 -0.43 8.64
C ASN A 62 -0.69 1.03 9.11
N ASP A 63 0.19 1.35 10.07
CA ASP A 63 0.22 2.64 10.73
C ASP A 63 1.42 3.45 10.20
N LEU A 64 1.18 4.73 9.92
CA LEU A 64 2.20 5.67 9.48
C LEU A 64 2.89 6.31 10.69
N TYR A 65 4.21 6.20 10.72
CA TYR A 65 5.05 6.81 11.74
C TYR A 65 6.03 7.80 11.13
N TYR A 66 6.46 8.75 11.95
CA TYR A 66 7.58 9.63 11.63
C TYR A 66 8.69 9.40 12.64
N ARG A 67 9.91 9.15 12.15
CA ARG A 67 11.11 9.08 12.97
C ARG A 67 11.83 10.42 12.88
N GLU A 68 12.19 10.99 14.03
CA GLU A 68 13.02 12.18 14.12
C GLU A 68 14.52 11.84 14.08
N SER A 69 15.35 12.87 13.87
CA SER A 69 16.81 12.70 13.90
C SER A 69 17.37 12.31 15.28
N SER A 70 16.58 12.49 16.33
CA SER A 70 16.81 12.06 17.70
C SER A 70 16.46 10.58 17.96
N CYS A 71 16.05 9.84 16.92
CA CYS A 71 15.51 8.46 17.02
C CYS A 71 14.18 8.33 17.77
N THR A 72 13.53 9.44 18.13
CA THR A 72 12.17 9.41 18.66
C THR A 72 11.18 9.13 17.52
N THR A 73 10.22 8.24 17.77
CA THR A 73 9.18 7.88 16.80
C THR A 73 7.84 8.45 17.28
N ARG A 74 7.07 9.00 16.34
CA ARG A 74 5.72 9.50 16.60
C ARG A 74 4.72 8.82 15.66
N PHE A 75 3.58 8.42 16.21
CA PHE A 75 2.44 7.95 15.41
C PHE A 75 1.81 9.14 14.70
N ILE A 76 1.57 9.00 13.40
CA ILE A 76 0.93 10.04 12.58
C ILE A 76 -0.53 9.70 12.42
N GLU A 77 -0.81 8.56 11.80
CA GLU A 77 -2.16 8.12 11.48
C GLU A 77 -2.23 6.62 11.24
N ARG A 78 -3.45 6.11 11.29
CA ARG A 78 -3.82 4.74 10.94
C ARG A 78 -4.26 4.74 9.48
N CYS A 79 -3.49 4.13 8.59
CA CYS A 79 -3.90 4.07 7.19
C CYS A 79 -5.12 3.14 7.06
N SER A 80 -6.17 3.59 6.39
CA SER A 80 -7.40 2.79 6.21
C SER A 80 -7.20 1.60 5.27
N TYR A 81 -6.24 1.68 4.34
CA TYR A 81 -5.91 0.61 3.38
C TYR A 81 -4.59 -0.04 3.69
N LEU A 82 -3.52 0.65 3.33
CA LEU A 82 -2.16 0.17 3.45
C LEU A 82 -1.23 1.34 3.71
N CYS A 83 -0.23 1.15 4.57
CA CYS A 83 0.95 2.01 4.61
C CYS A 83 2.03 1.40 3.72
N SER A 84 2.53 2.16 2.75
CA SER A 84 3.65 1.74 1.91
C SER A 84 4.55 2.92 1.58
N GLY A 85 5.87 2.70 1.53
CA GLY A 85 6.83 3.75 1.17
C GLY A 85 6.86 4.97 2.10
N GLY A 86 6.37 4.85 3.34
CA GLY A 86 6.28 5.98 4.26
C GLY A 86 5.10 6.91 4.00
N ALA A 87 4.05 6.42 3.34
CA ALA A 87 2.80 7.14 3.14
C ALA A 87 1.59 6.19 3.23
N CYS A 88 0.42 6.75 3.53
CA CYS A 88 -0.83 6.02 3.39
C CYS A 88 -1.23 5.93 1.92
N VAL A 89 -1.51 4.70 1.46
CA VAL A 89 -1.99 4.44 0.10
C VAL A 89 -3.47 4.83 0.03
N PRO A 90 -3.89 5.62 -0.97
CA PRO A 90 -5.29 5.97 -1.14
C PRO A 90 -6.12 4.74 -1.49
N ALA A 91 -7.43 4.87 -1.27
CA ALA A 91 -8.40 3.88 -1.71
C ALA A 91 -8.28 3.58 -3.21
N PRO A 92 -8.46 2.31 -3.63
CA PRO A 92 -8.47 1.98 -5.04
C PRO A 92 -9.67 2.60 -5.73
N VAL A 93 -9.45 3.14 -6.94
CA VAL A 93 -10.49 3.83 -7.70
C VAL A 93 -11.52 2.82 -8.21
N PRO A 94 -12.83 3.10 -8.04
CA PRO A 94 -13.92 2.32 -8.63
C PRO A 94 -13.81 2.20 -10.15
N THR A 95 -14.02 1.00 -10.67
CA THR A 95 -14.10 0.74 -12.12
C THR A 95 -15.25 -0.17 -12.43
N GLY A 96 -15.82 -0.06 -13.63
CA GLY A 96 -16.91 -0.91 -14.07
C GLY A 96 -17.40 -0.50 -15.43
N ASP A 97 -18.21 -1.37 -16.01
CA ASP A 97 -18.69 -1.27 -17.37
C ASP A 97 -20.11 -1.85 -17.44
N ILE A 98 -21.00 -1.17 -18.15
CA ILE A 98 -22.34 -1.66 -18.46
C ILE A 98 -22.52 -1.75 -19.97
N THR A 99 -23.03 -2.90 -20.42
CA THR A 99 -23.30 -3.15 -21.84
C THR A 99 -24.69 -3.71 -22.04
N VAL A 100 -25.23 -3.48 -23.24
CA VAL A 100 -26.53 -4.01 -23.67
C VAL A 100 -26.39 -4.78 -24.98
N SER A 101 -27.07 -5.91 -25.08
CA SER A 101 -27.05 -6.74 -26.28
C SER A 101 -28.36 -7.49 -26.46
N PRO A 102 -29.13 -7.21 -27.53
CA PRO A 102 -28.88 -6.21 -28.59
C PRO A 102 -29.11 -4.74 -28.15
N ALA A 103 -28.33 -3.79 -28.70
CA ALA A 103 -28.50 -2.35 -28.45
C ALA A 103 -29.60 -1.69 -29.32
N LEU A 104 -30.15 -2.44 -30.28
CA LEU A 104 -31.18 -1.99 -31.20
C LEU A 104 -32.24 -3.08 -31.32
N VAL A 105 -33.48 -2.76 -30.96
CA VAL A 105 -34.59 -3.73 -30.84
C VAL A 105 -35.85 -3.22 -31.52
N ARG A 106 -36.78 -4.11 -31.87
CA ARG A 106 -38.11 -3.67 -32.33
C ARG A 106 -38.93 -3.14 -31.16
N LEU A 107 -39.96 -2.35 -31.48
CA LEU A 107 -40.91 -1.87 -30.48
C LEU A 107 -41.52 -3.05 -29.70
N GLY A 108 -41.38 -3.02 -28.37
CA GLY A 108 -41.91 -4.05 -27.47
C GLY A 108 -41.01 -5.26 -27.25
N GLU A 109 -39.86 -5.37 -27.95
CA GLU A 109 -38.87 -6.40 -27.68
C GLU A 109 -38.07 -6.10 -26.40
N THR A 110 -37.37 -7.12 -25.91
CA THR A 110 -36.47 -7.01 -24.75
C THR A 110 -35.02 -7.13 -25.19
N THR A 111 -34.10 -6.70 -24.32
CA THR A 111 -32.68 -6.91 -24.49
C THR A 111 -32.07 -7.50 -23.22
N LYS A 112 -30.76 -7.74 -23.25
CA LYS A 112 -30.00 -8.16 -22.09
C LYS A 112 -29.02 -7.07 -21.67
N VAL A 113 -29.00 -6.78 -20.37
CA VAL A 113 -28.08 -5.85 -19.74
C VAL A 113 -27.05 -6.65 -18.96
N THR A 114 -25.78 -6.41 -19.23
CA THR A 114 -24.66 -7.02 -18.50
C THR A 114 -23.83 -5.92 -17.87
N TRP A 115 -23.35 -6.14 -16.65
CA TRP A 115 -22.42 -5.22 -16.02
C TRP A 115 -21.42 -5.99 -15.15
N VAL A 116 -20.25 -5.38 -14.99
CA VAL A 116 -19.19 -5.87 -14.11
C VAL A 116 -18.49 -4.69 -13.48
N THR A 117 -18.09 -4.84 -12.22
CA THR A 117 -17.48 -3.77 -11.44
C THR A 117 -16.35 -4.28 -10.56
N ALA A 118 -15.44 -3.39 -10.17
CA ALA A 118 -14.34 -3.66 -9.26
C ALA A 118 -14.07 -2.43 -8.37
N ASN A 119 -13.47 -2.66 -7.20
CA ASN A 119 -13.17 -1.62 -6.20
C ASN A 119 -14.40 -0.84 -5.71
N VAL A 120 -15.56 -1.50 -5.66
CA VAL A 120 -16.85 -0.94 -5.25
C VAL A 120 -17.48 -1.77 -4.13
N THR A 121 -18.31 -1.13 -3.33
CA THR A 121 -19.02 -1.75 -2.20
C THR A 121 -20.49 -1.98 -2.53
N SER A 122 -21.10 -1.10 -3.31
CA SER A 122 -22.49 -1.25 -3.74
C SER A 122 -22.71 -0.67 -5.13
N CYS A 123 -23.62 -1.30 -5.89
CA CYS A 123 -23.97 -0.89 -7.25
C CYS A 123 -25.46 -1.08 -7.49
N THR A 124 -26.04 -0.14 -8.23
CA THR A 124 -27.40 -0.17 -8.73
C THR A 124 -27.41 0.16 -10.22
N VAL A 125 -28.19 -0.57 -10.99
CA VAL A 125 -28.52 -0.25 -12.38
C VAL A 125 -29.94 0.26 -12.39
N THR A 126 -30.18 1.40 -13.02
CA THR A 126 -31.53 2.00 -13.15
C THR A 126 -31.79 2.40 -14.58
N ALA A 127 -33.04 2.36 -15.02
CA ALA A 127 -33.42 2.77 -16.37
C ALA A 127 -34.78 3.47 -16.43
N GLY A 128 -34.98 4.25 -17.49
CA GLY A 128 -36.21 5.04 -17.71
C GLY A 128 -37.49 4.22 -17.89
N ASN A 129 -37.38 2.91 -18.20
CA ASN A 129 -38.51 1.98 -18.29
C ASN A 129 -38.89 1.34 -16.92
N GLY A 130 -38.25 1.79 -15.83
CA GLY A 130 -38.48 1.30 -14.48
C GLY A 130 -37.76 0.00 -14.14
N ASP A 131 -36.83 -0.47 -14.97
CA ASP A 131 -35.90 -1.52 -14.59
C ASP A 131 -34.95 -1.01 -13.50
N SER A 132 -34.74 -1.84 -12.47
CA SER A 132 -33.80 -1.56 -11.39
C SER A 132 -33.21 -2.86 -10.85
N TRP A 133 -31.89 -2.94 -10.82
CA TRP A 133 -31.16 -4.10 -10.31
C TRP A 133 -30.05 -3.67 -9.37
N SER A 134 -29.78 -4.48 -8.36
CA SER A 134 -28.63 -4.30 -7.46
C SER A 134 -27.64 -5.45 -7.61
N GLY A 135 -26.38 -5.16 -7.33
CA GLY A 135 -25.29 -6.15 -7.36
C GLY A 135 -24.06 -5.65 -8.09
N LEU A 136 -22.90 -6.20 -7.74
CA LEU A 136 -21.61 -5.80 -8.31
C LEU A 136 -21.39 -6.32 -9.74
N SER A 137 -22.17 -7.32 -10.16
CA SER A 137 -22.17 -7.84 -11.51
C SER A 137 -23.54 -8.41 -11.87
N SER A 138 -23.80 -8.52 -13.18
CA SER A 138 -24.97 -9.24 -13.70
C SER A 138 -24.81 -10.76 -13.57
N PRO A 139 -25.92 -11.53 -13.54
CA PRO A 139 -25.88 -12.97 -13.70
C PRO A 139 -25.22 -13.42 -15.01
N ALA A 140 -24.77 -14.67 -15.06
CA ALA A 140 -24.28 -15.27 -16.29
C ALA A 140 -25.35 -15.17 -17.40
N GLY A 141 -24.99 -14.55 -18.51
CA GLY A 141 -25.91 -14.33 -19.63
C GLY A 141 -26.77 -13.06 -19.54
N GLY A 142 -26.57 -12.20 -18.54
CA GLY A 142 -27.19 -10.87 -18.41
C GLY A 142 -28.57 -10.86 -17.76
N GLN A 143 -29.01 -9.66 -17.34
CA GLN A 143 -30.38 -9.40 -16.90
C GLN A 143 -31.27 -9.12 -18.10
N THR A 144 -32.41 -9.79 -18.19
CA THR A 144 -33.42 -9.48 -19.21
C THR A 144 -34.19 -8.24 -18.82
N THR A 145 -34.31 -7.29 -19.75
CA THR A 145 -35.04 -6.04 -19.55
C THR A 145 -36.56 -6.24 -19.57
N ARG A 146 -37.29 -5.23 -19.10
CA ARG A 146 -38.68 -5.04 -19.53
C ARG A 146 -38.75 -4.71 -21.02
N GLN A 147 -39.96 -4.74 -21.57
CA GLN A 147 -40.23 -4.38 -22.96
C GLN A 147 -39.78 -2.94 -23.25
N ILE A 148 -39.07 -2.76 -24.36
CA ILE A 148 -38.55 -1.46 -24.80
C ILE A 148 -39.58 -0.80 -25.72
N VAL A 149 -40.30 0.18 -25.17
CA VAL A 149 -41.32 0.97 -25.89
C VAL A 149 -40.83 2.36 -26.31
N THR A 150 -39.76 2.85 -25.68
CA THR A 150 -39.03 4.06 -26.06
C THR A 150 -37.52 3.80 -25.95
N ALA A 151 -36.70 4.63 -26.58
CA ALA A 151 -35.25 4.61 -26.36
C ALA A 151 -34.96 4.70 -24.84
N THR A 152 -34.19 3.74 -24.33
CA THR A 152 -34.00 3.54 -22.89
C THR A 152 -32.51 3.59 -22.57
N ILE A 153 -32.14 4.42 -21.60
CA ILE A 153 -30.78 4.54 -21.08
C ILE A 153 -30.71 3.76 -19.77
N TYR A 154 -29.80 2.82 -19.70
CA TYR A 154 -29.43 2.08 -18.50
C TYR A 154 -28.24 2.76 -17.84
N THR A 155 -28.39 3.17 -16.59
CA THR A 155 -27.35 3.84 -15.82
C THR A 155 -26.89 2.94 -14.69
N LEU A 156 -25.62 2.53 -14.73
CA LEU A 156 -24.92 1.88 -13.64
C LEU A 156 -24.39 2.96 -12.69
N SER A 157 -24.77 2.89 -11.42
CA SER A 157 -24.31 3.77 -10.35
C SER A 157 -23.70 2.94 -9.24
N CYS A 158 -22.42 3.18 -8.96
CA CYS A 158 -21.68 2.43 -7.95
C CYS A 158 -20.99 3.36 -6.96
N THR A 159 -20.93 2.92 -5.72
CA THR A 159 -20.18 3.56 -4.65
C THR A 159 -19.09 2.62 -4.18
N GLY A 160 -17.89 3.18 -4.02
CA GLY A 160 -16.73 2.50 -3.52
C GLY A 160 -15.95 3.42 -2.61
N PRO A 161 -14.98 2.87 -1.88
CA PRO A 161 -14.31 3.66 -0.88
C PRO A 161 -13.21 4.55 -1.50
N GLY A 162 -12.91 4.38 -2.80
CA GLY A 162 -12.15 5.32 -3.65
C GLY A 162 -13.01 6.30 -4.44
N GLY A 163 -14.32 6.39 -4.17
CA GLY A 163 -15.22 7.35 -4.79
C GLY A 163 -16.46 6.70 -5.41
N ASN A 164 -17.05 7.38 -6.38
CA ASN A 164 -18.22 6.89 -7.09
C ASN A 164 -17.89 6.63 -8.55
N LEU A 165 -18.58 5.67 -9.15
CA LEU A 165 -18.53 5.34 -10.57
C LEU A 165 -19.94 5.46 -11.15
N THR A 166 -20.02 6.00 -12.36
CA THR A 166 -21.25 6.02 -13.14
C THR A 166 -20.92 5.65 -14.58
N ASP A 167 -21.72 4.77 -15.17
CA ASP A 167 -21.59 4.38 -16.58
C ASP A 167 -22.97 4.14 -17.20
N THR A 168 -23.09 4.25 -18.52
CA THR A 168 -24.38 4.19 -19.20
C THR A 168 -24.35 3.39 -20.50
N ALA A 169 -25.40 2.62 -20.73
CA ALA A 169 -25.64 1.93 -21.99
C ALA A 169 -27.02 2.28 -22.54
N THR A 170 -27.13 2.52 -23.84
CA THR A 170 -28.38 2.96 -24.48
C THR A 170 -28.93 1.89 -25.41
N VAL A 171 -30.24 1.66 -25.31
CA VAL A 171 -31.00 0.77 -26.20
C VAL A 171 -31.94 1.63 -27.03
N ASN A 172 -31.82 1.50 -28.35
CA ASN A 172 -32.63 2.23 -29.31
C ASN A 172 -33.69 1.33 -29.94
N ILE A 173 -34.73 1.95 -30.50
CA ILE A 173 -35.79 1.24 -31.23
C ILE A 173 -35.53 1.34 -32.72
N LEU A 174 -35.71 0.21 -33.41
CA LEU A 174 -35.69 0.15 -34.87
C LEU A 174 -36.76 1.07 -35.45
N PRO A 175 -36.40 2.06 -36.29
CA PRO A 175 -37.39 2.89 -36.95
C PRO A 175 -38.26 2.03 -37.86
N VAL A 176 -39.57 2.26 -37.81
CA VAL A 176 -40.50 1.67 -38.77
C VAL A 176 -40.63 2.65 -39.92
N PHE A 177 -40.16 2.26 -41.11
CA PHE A 177 -40.45 3.03 -42.31
C PHE A 177 -41.93 2.83 -42.66
N GLN A 178 -42.72 3.90 -42.60
CA GLN A 178 -44.02 3.97 -43.27
C GLN A 178 -43.81 4.71 -44.59
N GLU A 179 -44.04 4.02 -45.71
CA GLU A 179 -44.37 4.72 -46.96
C GLU A 179 -45.75 5.36 -46.79
N ILE A 180 -45.80 6.66 -47.07
CA ILE A 180 -47.03 7.48 -47.09
C ILE A 180 -47.48 7.59 -48.55
#